data_AF-A0A8R1DUR6-F1
#
_entry.id   AF-A0A8R1DUR6-F1
#
_cell.length_a   1.000
_cell.length_b   1.000
_cell.length_c   1.000
_cell.angle_alpha   90.00
_cell.angle_beta   90.00
_cell.angle_gamma   90.00
#
_symmetry.space_group_name_H-M   'P 1'
#
loop_
_entity.id
_entity.type
_entity.pdbx_description
1 polymer ?
#
loop_
_entity_poly.entity_id
_entity_poly.type
_entity_poly.pdbx_seq_one_letter_code
_entity_poly.pdbx_strand_id
1 'polypeptide(L)'
;MIRKILEADERDNYVSRKKGASWVVDVSQLQDTWRRPYITDAPFVLVVCHEIFRDVNNKTERVFHYNQISTSIAVGILLAAIQNVGLSTVVTSPLNAGPDISRILRRPENETILLLLPLGYAAEDVMVPDLKRKPVEHITKLY
;
A
#
# COMPACT_ATOMS: atom_id res chain seq x y z
N MET A 1 -16.39 2.12 4.60
CA MET A 1 -15.81 2.67 5.85
C MET A 1 -14.33 2.98 5.69
N ILE A 2 -13.52 2.00 5.25
CA ILE A 2 -12.06 2.16 4.99
C ILE A 2 -11.73 3.33 4.06
N ARG A 3 -12.44 3.45 2.92
CA ARG A 3 -12.27 4.58 1.99
C ARG A 3 -12.35 5.95 2.66
N LYS A 4 -13.32 6.17 3.54
CA LYS A 4 -13.50 7.47 4.21
C LYS A 4 -12.31 7.83 5.10
N ILE A 5 -11.71 6.83 5.74
CA ILE A 5 -10.56 7.00 6.63
C ILE A 5 -9.31 7.31 5.80
N LEU A 6 -9.10 6.55 4.72
CA LEU A 6 -8.00 6.80 3.78
C LEU A 6 -8.09 8.18 3.14
N GLU A 7 -9.26 8.56 2.65
CA GLU A 7 -9.45 9.87 2.00
C GLU A 7 -9.30 11.04 3.00
N ALA A 8 -9.70 10.86 4.26
CA ALA A 8 -9.48 11.85 5.31
C ALA A 8 -7.99 12.00 5.65
N ASP A 9 -7.30 10.89 5.89
CA ASP A 9 -5.85 10.87 6.16
C ASP A 9 -5.04 11.46 4.99
N GLU A 10 -5.35 11.07 3.75
CA GLU A 10 -4.68 11.62 2.57
C GLU A 10 -4.96 13.10 2.36
N ARG A 11 -6.17 13.58 2.68
CA ARG A 11 -6.47 15.01 2.62
C ARG A 11 -5.62 15.79 3.62
N ASP A 12 -5.47 15.29 4.83
CA ASP A 12 -4.66 15.93 5.87
C ASP A 12 -3.16 15.86 5.54
N ASN A 13 -2.69 14.72 5.01
CA ASN A 13 -1.32 14.56 4.52
C ASN A 13 -1.03 15.52 3.35
N TYR A 14 -1.94 15.63 2.38
CA TYR A 14 -1.77 16.52 1.24
C TYR A 14 -1.72 18.00 1.66
N VAL A 15 -2.61 18.42 2.59
CA VAL A 15 -2.65 19.80 3.11
C VAL A 15 -1.42 20.13 3.96
N SER A 16 -1.01 19.20 4.83
CA SER A 16 0.14 19.41 5.72
C SER A 16 1.48 19.38 4.97
N ARG A 17 1.65 18.49 3.98
CA ARG A 17 2.89 18.33 3.19
C ARG A 17 3.04 19.35 2.07
N LYS A 18 2.00 20.08 1.69
CA LYS A 18 2.11 21.25 0.79
C LYS A 18 3.06 22.34 1.33
N LYS A 19 3.42 22.29 2.61
CA LYS A 19 4.45 23.14 3.24
C LYS A 19 5.89 22.73 2.87
N GLY A 20 6.12 21.52 2.34
CA GLY A 20 7.41 21.05 1.83
C GLY A 20 7.36 20.89 0.30
N ALA A 21 7.83 21.90 -0.42
CA ALA A 21 7.61 22.07 -1.87
C ALA A 21 8.14 20.92 -2.77
N SER A 22 9.07 20.06 -2.31
CA SER A 22 9.68 19.03 -3.15
C SER A 22 8.76 17.84 -3.44
N TRP A 23 8.02 17.34 -2.45
CA TRP A 23 7.24 16.11 -2.61
C TRP A 23 6.05 16.28 -3.56
N VAL A 24 5.38 17.44 -3.50
CA VAL A 24 4.21 17.76 -4.35
C VAL A 24 4.57 17.77 -5.84
N VAL A 25 5.83 18.11 -6.18
CA VAL A 25 6.31 18.12 -7.56
C VAL A 25 6.51 16.70 -8.09
N ASP A 26 7.03 15.78 -7.28
CA ASP A 26 7.34 14.40 -7.67
C ASP A 26 6.09 13.56 -7.96
N VAL A 27 4.96 13.84 -7.29
CA VAL A 27 3.69 13.10 -7.48
C VAL A 27 2.76 13.73 -8.53
N SER A 28 3.12 14.91 -9.06
CA SER A 28 2.26 15.68 -9.99
C SER A 28 1.89 14.90 -11.27
N GLN A 29 2.80 14.04 -11.74
CA GLN A 29 2.61 13.20 -12.92
C GLN A 29 1.57 12.08 -12.71
N LEU A 30 1.25 11.74 -11.47
CA LEU A 30 0.27 10.72 -11.14
C LEU A 30 -1.17 11.28 -11.08
N GLN A 31 -1.35 12.60 -11.29
CA GLN A 31 -2.62 13.31 -11.10
C GLN A 31 -3.28 12.97 -9.75
N ASP A 32 -2.44 12.70 -8.74
CA ASP A 32 -2.88 12.01 -7.56
C ASP A 32 -3.69 12.96 -6.67
N THR A 33 -5.00 12.69 -6.56
CA THR A 33 -5.90 13.42 -5.66
C THR A 33 -6.08 12.62 -4.38
N TRP A 34 -6.51 13.27 -3.29
CA TRP A 34 -6.86 12.60 -2.03
C TRP A 34 -8.01 11.60 -2.17
N ARG A 35 -8.74 11.60 -3.30
CA ARG A 35 -9.85 10.67 -3.56
C ARG A 35 -9.32 9.28 -3.91
N ARG A 36 -9.98 8.26 -3.37
CA ARG A 36 -9.57 6.85 -3.46
C ARG A 36 -10.80 5.97 -3.80
N PRO A 37 -11.52 6.24 -4.91
CA PRO A 37 -12.78 5.55 -5.23
C PRO A 37 -12.59 4.04 -5.45
N TYR A 38 -11.44 3.64 -5.99
CA TYR A 38 -11.04 2.25 -6.19
C TYR A 38 -11.06 1.38 -4.92
N ILE A 39 -11.02 1.96 -3.71
CA ILE A 39 -11.14 1.21 -2.45
C ILE A 39 -12.55 0.62 -2.26
N THR A 40 -13.57 1.22 -2.89
CA THR A 40 -14.94 0.73 -2.86
C THR A 40 -15.39 0.12 -4.17
N ASP A 41 -14.81 0.55 -5.28
CA ASP A 41 -15.23 0.10 -6.61
C ASP A 41 -14.64 -1.28 -6.94
N ALA A 42 -13.45 -1.59 -6.41
CA ALA A 42 -12.87 -2.92 -6.52
C ALA A 42 -13.73 -3.95 -5.77
N PRO A 43 -13.96 -5.15 -6.34
CA PRO A 43 -14.75 -6.19 -5.68
C PRO A 43 -14.07 -6.70 -4.39
N PHE A 44 -12.76 -6.59 -4.30
CA PHE A 44 -11.99 -6.99 -3.13
C PHE A 44 -10.94 -5.94 -2.77
N VAL A 45 -10.62 -5.80 -1.49
CA VAL A 45 -9.45 -5.05 -1.01
C VAL A 45 -8.67 -5.96 -0.09
N LEU A 46 -7.47 -6.35 -0.51
CA LEU A 46 -6.55 -7.08 0.35
C LEU A 46 -5.85 -6.09 1.27
N VAL A 47 -5.97 -6.32 2.57
CA VAL A 47 -5.27 -5.55 3.60
C VAL A 47 -4.08 -6.37 4.07
N VAL A 48 -2.89 -5.94 3.69
CA VAL A 48 -1.64 -6.65 4.01
C VAL A 48 -1.15 -6.15 5.36
N CYS A 49 -1.04 -7.06 6.32
CA CYS A 49 -0.43 -6.80 7.62
C CYS A 49 0.93 -7.48 7.72
N HIS A 50 1.82 -6.93 8.54
CA HIS A 50 3.01 -7.64 9.02
C HIS A 50 2.94 -7.83 10.53
N GLU A 51 3.40 -8.99 11.01
CA GLU A 51 3.46 -9.28 12.44
C GLU A 51 4.68 -8.61 13.07
N ILE A 52 4.49 -7.90 14.19
CA ILE A 52 5.55 -7.17 14.91
C ILE A 52 6.09 -7.90 16.14
N PHE A 53 5.30 -8.82 16.70
CA PHE A 53 5.70 -9.68 17.80
C PHE A 53 4.85 -10.95 17.81
N ARG A 54 5.22 -11.91 18.65
CA ARG A 54 4.44 -13.10 18.93
C ARG A 54 4.42 -13.34 20.43
N ASP A 55 3.29 -13.78 20.95
CA ASP A 55 3.22 -14.26 22.33
C ASP A 55 3.63 -15.73 22.37
N VAL A 56 4.70 -16.01 23.10
CA VAL A 56 5.23 -17.36 23.33
C VAL A 56 5.22 -17.60 24.83
N ASN A 57 4.49 -18.62 25.29
CA ASN A 57 4.40 -18.98 26.73
C ASN A 57 4.04 -17.79 27.65
N ASN A 58 3.03 -16.99 27.28
CA ASN A 58 2.61 -15.77 27.99
C ASN A 58 3.70 -14.67 28.09
N LYS A 59 4.71 -14.69 27.22
CA LYS A 59 5.69 -13.62 27.06
C LYS A 59 5.63 -13.07 25.64
N THR A 60 5.54 -11.75 25.54
CA THR A 60 5.61 -11.05 24.26
C THR A 60 7.06 -11.01 23.79
N GLU A 61 7.34 -11.68 22.67
CA GLU A 61 8.67 -11.73 22.07
C GLU A 61 8.66 -11.10 20.68
N ARG A 62 9.62 -10.18 20.44
CA ARG A 62 9.89 -9.65 19.10
C ARG A 62 10.78 -10.63 18.34
N VAL A 63 10.17 -11.66 17.79
CA VAL A 63 10.90 -12.75 17.09
C VAL A 63 11.19 -12.40 15.62
N PHE A 64 10.48 -11.45 15.03
CA PHE A 64 10.57 -11.16 13.59
C PHE A 64 11.56 -10.03 13.27
N HIS A 65 12.80 -10.38 12.94
CA HIS A 65 13.89 -9.41 12.72
C HIS A 65 13.75 -8.54 11.46
N TYR A 66 13.00 -8.98 10.45
CA TYR A 66 12.84 -8.28 9.16
C TYR A 66 11.40 -8.36 8.62
N ASN A 67 10.42 -8.38 9.52
CA ASN A 67 9.00 -8.57 9.19
C ASN A 67 8.49 -7.72 8.01
N GLN A 68 8.83 -6.42 7.96
CA GLN A 68 8.41 -5.54 6.87
C GLN A 68 9.04 -5.93 5.54
N ILE A 69 10.34 -6.26 5.52
CA ILE A 69 11.03 -6.71 4.31
C ILE A 69 10.46 -8.05 3.85
N SER A 70 10.33 -9.02 4.76
CA SER A 70 9.76 -10.34 4.46
C SER A 70 8.34 -10.24 3.89
N THR A 71 7.49 -9.41 4.51
CA THR A 71 6.12 -9.17 4.04
C THR A 71 6.13 -8.46 2.68
N SER A 72 7.03 -7.50 2.46
CA SER A 72 7.15 -6.79 1.18
C SER A 72 7.60 -7.72 0.04
N ILE A 73 8.49 -8.68 0.32
CA ILE A 73 8.88 -9.73 -0.64
C ILE A 73 7.65 -10.59 -0.99
N ALA A 74 6.87 -11.00 0.02
CA ALA A 74 5.64 -11.75 -0.22
C ALA A 74 4.62 -10.95 -1.06
N VAL A 75 4.49 -9.65 -0.82
CA VAL A 75 3.68 -8.76 -1.65
C VAL A 75 4.21 -8.68 -3.08
N GLY A 76 5.54 -8.63 -3.30
CA GLY A 76 6.12 -8.68 -4.64
C GLY A 76 5.71 -9.94 -5.41
N ILE A 77 5.75 -11.10 -4.76
CA ILE A 77 5.28 -12.38 -5.33
C ILE A 77 3.76 -12.33 -5.59
N LEU A 78 2.98 -11.78 -4.66
CA LEU A 78 1.54 -11.61 -4.81
C LEU A 78 1.18 -10.72 -6.00
N LEU A 79 1.89 -9.61 -6.21
CA LEU A 79 1.69 -8.72 -7.35
C LEU A 79 1.98 -9.44 -8.67
N ALA A 80 3.03 -10.26 -8.72
CA ALA A 80 3.32 -11.09 -9.89
C ALA A 80 2.20 -12.11 -10.15
N ALA A 81 1.66 -12.74 -9.10
CA ALA A 81 0.54 -13.68 -9.21
C ALA A 81 -0.76 -13.00 -9.68
N ILE A 82 -1.08 -11.82 -9.15
CA ILE A 82 -2.22 -10.99 -9.56
C ILE A 82 -2.13 -10.67 -11.05
N GLN A 83 -0.95 -10.22 -11.51
CA GLN A 83 -0.71 -9.94 -12.92
C GLN A 83 -0.85 -11.21 -13.78
N ASN A 84 -0.34 -12.35 -13.31
CA ASN A 84 -0.37 -13.62 -14.03
C ASN A 84 -1.79 -14.13 -14.26
N VAL A 85 -2.72 -13.86 -13.36
CA VAL A 85 -4.15 -14.24 -13.51
C VAL A 85 -4.99 -13.17 -14.23
N GLY A 86 -4.36 -12.11 -14.76
CA GLY A 86 -5.03 -11.06 -15.54
C GLY A 86 -5.82 -10.06 -14.70
N LEU A 87 -5.57 -9.98 -13.38
CA LEU A 87 -6.17 -8.99 -12.50
C LEU A 87 -5.26 -7.77 -12.35
N SER A 88 -5.85 -6.66 -11.92
CA SER A 88 -5.17 -5.39 -11.68
C SER A 88 -5.32 -4.95 -10.24
N THR A 89 -4.31 -4.23 -9.73
CA THR A 89 -4.31 -3.58 -8.43
C THR A 89 -3.43 -2.34 -8.47
N VAL A 90 -3.65 -1.42 -7.53
CA VAL A 90 -2.68 -0.37 -7.17
C VAL A 90 -2.16 -0.65 -5.77
N VAL A 91 -0.89 -0.36 -5.50
CA VAL A 91 -0.32 -0.48 -4.16
C VAL A 91 -0.59 0.81 -3.40
N THR A 92 -1.45 0.75 -2.38
CA THR A 92 -1.82 1.93 -1.57
C THR A 92 -1.23 1.81 -0.16
N SER A 93 -0.49 2.82 0.28
CA SER A 93 0.06 2.88 1.64
C SER A 93 -0.86 3.71 2.56
N PRO A 94 -1.41 3.13 3.66
CA PRO A 94 -2.25 3.85 4.61
C PRO A 94 -1.41 4.59 5.66
N LEU A 95 -0.69 5.61 5.23
CA LEU A 95 0.36 6.31 5.99
C LEU A 95 0.04 6.51 7.48
N ASN A 96 -1.03 7.23 7.83
CA ASN A 96 -1.48 7.35 9.22
C ASN A 96 -2.84 6.68 9.47
N ALA A 97 -3.53 6.25 8.42
CA ALA A 97 -4.80 5.52 8.51
C ALA A 97 -4.67 4.09 9.09
N GLY A 98 -3.46 3.52 9.16
CA GLY A 98 -3.21 2.15 9.61
C GLY A 98 -3.88 1.74 10.94
N PRO A 99 -3.73 2.49 12.04
CA PRO A 99 -4.35 2.16 13.33
C PRO A 99 -5.88 2.12 13.29
N ASP A 100 -6.51 3.06 12.59
CA ASP A 100 -7.97 3.12 12.46
C ASP A 100 -8.53 1.98 11.62
N ILE A 101 -7.85 1.65 10.51
CA ILE A 101 -8.22 0.50 9.68
C ILE A 101 -8.03 -0.81 10.47
N SER A 102 -6.94 -0.94 11.22
CA SER A 102 -6.66 -2.10 12.08
C SER A 102 -7.78 -2.32 13.10
N ARG A 103 -8.21 -1.25 13.79
CA ARG A 103 -9.31 -1.28 14.77
C ARG A 103 -10.64 -1.73 14.15
N ILE A 104 -10.98 -1.22 12.96
CA ILE A 104 -12.23 -1.58 12.29
C ILE A 104 -12.23 -3.04 11.83
N LEU A 105 -11.09 -3.52 11.36
CA LEU A 105 -10.89 -4.90 10.95
C LEU A 105 -10.63 -5.84 12.14
N ARG A 106 -10.61 -5.30 13.36
CA ARG A 106 -10.34 -6.04 14.62
C ARG A 106 -9.07 -6.87 14.52
N ARG A 107 -8.01 -6.30 13.93
CA ARG A 107 -6.72 -6.98 13.87
C ARG A 107 -6.09 -7.02 15.26
N PRO A 108 -5.34 -8.08 15.58
CA PRO A 108 -4.65 -8.18 16.86
C PRO A 108 -3.54 -7.13 16.97
N GLU A 109 -3.15 -6.80 18.20
CA GLU A 109 -2.11 -5.78 18.47
C GLU A 109 -0.74 -6.16 17.91
N ASN A 110 -0.52 -7.45 17.64
CA ASN A 110 0.72 -7.94 17.06
C ASN A 110 0.82 -7.72 15.55
N GLU A 111 -0.18 -7.10 14.91
CA GLU A 111 -0.18 -6.81 13.49
C GLU A 111 -0.21 -5.31 13.19
N THR A 112 0.54 -4.91 12.18
CA THR A 112 0.49 -3.55 11.64
C THR A 112 0.18 -3.61 10.14
N ILE A 113 -0.76 -2.77 9.70
CA ILE A 113 -1.13 -2.67 8.29
C ILE A 113 0.03 -2.04 7.51
N LEU A 114 0.49 -2.76 6.50
CA LEU A 114 1.56 -2.34 5.60
C LEU A 114 0.99 -1.69 4.33
N LEU A 115 0.03 -2.35 3.67
CA LEU A 115 -0.50 -1.95 2.37
C LEU A 115 -1.99 -2.30 2.23
N LEU A 116 -2.69 -1.58 1.36
CA LEU A 116 -3.97 -2.00 0.78
C LEU A 116 -3.80 -2.27 -0.71
N LEU A 117 -4.36 -3.37 -1.19
CA LEU A 117 -4.38 -3.79 -2.59
C LEU A 117 -5.84 -3.96 -3.05
N PRO A 118 -6.50 -2.91 -3.57
CA PRO A 118 -7.79 -3.03 -4.25
C PRO A 118 -7.63 -3.90 -5.50
N LEU A 119 -8.31 -5.04 -5.54
CA LEU A 119 -8.12 -6.08 -6.54
C LEU A 119 -9.37 -6.25 -7.40
N GLY A 120 -9.20 -6.25 -8.72
CA GLY A 120 -10.28 -6.49 -9.67
C GLY A 120 -9.81 -6.43 -11.12
N TYR A 121 -10.77 -6.48 -12.05
CA TYR A 121 -10.50 -6.10 -13.43
C TYR A 121 -10.37 -4.59 -13.53
N ALA A 122 -9.51 -4.12 -14.44
CA ALA A 122 -9.44 -2.71 -14.73
C ALA A 122 -10.74 -2.24 -15.40
N ALA A 123 -11.15 -0.99 -15.12
CA ALA A 123 -12.28 -0.38 -15.80
C ALA A 123 -11.99 -0.24 -17.31
N GLU A 124 -13.04 -0.25 -18.13
CA GLU A 124 -12.91 -0.13 -19.59
C GLU A 124 -12.24 1.17 -20.03
N ASP A 125 -12.44 2.24 -19.26
CA ASP A 125 -11.93 3.60 -19.49
C ASP A 125 -10.72 3.94 -18.61
N VAL A 126 -10.06 2.93 -18.01
CA VAL A 126 -8.89 3.16 -17.16
C VAL A 126 -7.79 3.90 -17.93
N MET A 127 -7.23 4.91 -17.30
CA MET A 127 -6.04 5.60 -17.79
C MET A 127 -4.88 5.33 -16.85
N VAL A 128 -3.71 5.03 -17.42
CA VAL A 128 -2.45 4.93 -16.69
C VAL A 128 -1.51 6.03 -17.17
N PRO A 129 -0.70 6.63 -16.28
CA PRO A 129 0.28 7.62 -16.70
C PRO A 129 1.32 6.97 -17.61
N ASP A 130 1.77 7.70 -18.63
CA ASP A 130 2.78 7.21 -19.58
C ASP A 130 4.20 7.25 -18.98
N LEU A 131 4.41 6.44 -17.94
CA LEU A 131 5.69 6.30 -17.26
C LEU A 131 6.55 5.25 -17.96
N LYS A 132 7.82 5.56 -18.18
CA LYS A 132 8.81 4.60 -18.68
C LYS A 132 9.66 4.08 -17.54
N ARG A 133 9.81 2.75 -17.45
CA ARG A 133 10.78 2.15 -16.54
C ARG A 133 12.20 2.51 -16.98
N LYS A 134 13.12 2.60 -16.01
CA LYS A 134 14.53 2.77 -16.30
C LYS A 134 15.04 1.58 -17.12
N PRO A 135 15.99 1.81 -18.06
CA PRO A 135 16.64 0.73 -18.77
C PRO A 135 17.51 -0.11 -17.80
N VAL A 136 17.80 -1.36 -18.16
CA VAL A 136 18.42 -2.32 -17.23
C VAL A 136 19.81 -1.85 -16.76
N GLU A 137 20.55 -1.19 -17.64
CA GLU A 137 21.89 -0.63 -17.40
C GLU A 137 21.88 0.44 -16.29
N HIS A 138 20.73 1.08 -16.05
CA HIS A 138 20.59 2.09 -15.00
C HIS A 138 20.23 1.48 -13.63
N ILE A 139 19.93 0.18 -13.56
CA ILE A 139 19.54 -0.51 -12.32
C ILE A 139 20.41 -1.72 -11.99
N THR A 140 21.31 -2.15 -12.89
CA THR A 140 22.26 -3.24 -12.66
C THR A 140 23.70 -2.74 -12.71
N LYS A 141 24.55 -3.28 -11.84
CA LYS A 141 26.00 -3.09 -11.91
C LYS A 141 26.69 -4.44 -11.72
N LEU A 142 27.48 -4.84 -12.71
CA LEU A 142 28.30 -6.05 -12.67
C LEU A 142 29.68 -5.66 -12.11
N TYR A 143 30.19 -6.48 -11.20
CA TYR A 143 31.51 -6.36 -10.59
C TYR A 143 32.31 -7.63 -10.85
#